data_AF-A0A917F9X4-F1
#
_entry.id   AF-A0A917F9X4-F1
#
_cell.length_a   1.000
_cell.length_b   1.000
_cell.length_c   1.000
_cell.angle_alpha   90.00
_cell.angle_beta   90.00
_cell.angle_gamma   90.00
#
_symmetry.space_group_name_H-M   'P 1'
#
loop_
_entity.id
_entity.type
_entity.pdbx_description
1 polymer ?
#
loop_
_entity_poly.entity_id
_entity_poly.type
_entity_poly.pdbx_seq_one_letter_code
_entity_poly.pdbx_strand_id
1 'polypeptide(L)'
;MIGGSSPSPSQVRIAAEVWWVESHWVILEIVKHGIGWAFASDHVIAASPATSDLVMPDLQFDAGDWPVALELAWHKQRPHGPAAEWLRARLGSTRISTAL
;
A
#
# COMPACT_ATOMS: atom_id res chain seq x y z
N MET A 1 -9.80 -31.37 7.51
CA MET A 1 -9.08 -30.49 6.56
C MET A 1 -9.22 -29.08 7.09
N ILE A 2 -8.13 -28.48 7.57
CA ILE A 2 -8.14 -27.27 8.40
C ILE A 2 -8.32 -26.06 7.48
N GLY A 3 -9.39 -25.28 7.70
CA GLY A 3 -9.59 -23.99 7.05
C GLY A 3 -8.50 -23.03 7.51
N GLY A 4 -7.50 -22.82 6.66
CA GLY A 4 -6.51 -21.77 6.87
C GLY A 4 -7.16 -20.43 6.62
N SER A 5 -7.70 -19.80 7.67
CA SER A 5 -7.85 -18.35 7.67
C SER A 5 -6.44 -17.77 7.52
N SER A 6 -6.12 -17.24 6.35
CA SER A 6 -4.99 -16.33 6.19
C SER A 6 -5.10 -15.26 7.28
N PRO A 7 -4.03 -14.97 8.04
CA PRO A 7 -4.08 -13.89 9.01
C PRO A 7 -4.48 -12.62 8.26
N SER A 8 -5.66 -12.07 8.59
CA SER A 8 -5.98 -10.70 8.23
C SER A 8 -4.85 -9.83 8.76
N PRO A 9 -4.31 -8.87 7.99
CA PRO A 9 -3.22 -8.04 8.47
C PRO A 9 -3.62 -7.49 9.84
N SER A 10 -2.85 -7.82 10.86
CA SER A 10 -3.05 -7.30 12.21
C SER A 10 -3.05 -5.79 12.08
N GLN A 11 -4.20 -5.18 12.37
CA GLN A 11 -4.40 -3.73 12.31
C GLN A 11 -3.41 -3.08 13.28
N VAL A 12 -2.26 -2.63 12.75
CA VAL A 12 -1.23 -1.98 13.55
C VAL A 12 -1.82 -0.68 14.10
N ARG A 13 -2.03 -0.64 15.42
CA ARG A 13 -2.44 0.59 16.10
C ARG A 13 -1.19 1.35 16.49
N ILE A 14 -0.93 2.45 15.80
CA ILE A 14 0.24 3.30 16.05
C ILE A 14 -0.06 4.33 17.18
N ALA A 15 -1.33 4.52 17.56
CA ALA A 15 -1.75 5.48 18.58
C ALA A 15 -2.88 4.97 19.50
N ALA A 16 -3.09 5.69 20.61
CA ALA A 16 -4.14 5.41 21.60
C ALA A 16 -5.56 5.58 21.04
N GLU A 17 -5.75 6.57 20.15
CA GLU A 17 -6.97 6.82 19.40
C GLU A 17 -6.66 6.82 17.90
N VAL A 18 -7.40 6.02 17.14
CA VAL A 18 -7.16 5.84 15.70
C VAL A 18 -8.47 5.86 14.95
N TRP A 19 -8.45 6.45 13.77
CA TRP A 19 -9.54 6.43 12.81
C TRP A 19 -9.16 5.47 11.68
N TRP A 20 -10.12 4.63 11.26
CA TRP A 20 -9.91 3.63 10.22
C TRP A 20 -10.62 4.05 8.94
N VAL A 21 -9.91 3.92 7.82
CA VAL A 21 -10.45 4.12 6.48
C VAL A 21 -9.94 3.03 5.55
N GLU A 22 -10.83 2.51 4.71
CA GLU A 22 -10.52 1.45 3.74
C GLU A 22 -9.82 1.99 2.47
N SER A 23 -9.76 3.31 2.32
CA SER A 23 -9.24 3.97 1.12
C SER A 23 -8.08 4.90 1.45
N HIS A 24 -6.94 4.63 0.83
CA HIS A 24 -5.76 5.49 0.88
C HIS A 24 -6.00 6.88 0.30
N TRP A 25 -7.00 7.09 -0.57
CA TRP A 25 -7.32 8.43 -1.06
C TRP A 25 -8.11 9.25 -0.03
N VAL A 26 -9.03 8.58 0.68
CA VAL A 26 -9.83 9.23 1.72
C VAL A 26 -8.94 9.63 2.89
N ILE A 27 -7.93 8.83 3.24
CA ILE A 27 -7.00 9.18 4.32
C ILE A 27 -6.26 10.50 4.04
N LEU A 28 -5.85 10.73 2.79
CA LEU A 28 -5.15 11.96 2.40
C LEU A 28 -6.07 13.18 2.44
N GLU A 29 -7.33 13.06 2.01
CA GLU A 29 -8.28 14.18 2.11
C GLU A 29 -8.56 14.56 3.57
N ILE A 30 -8.67 13.58 4.46
CA ILE A 30 -8.88 13.84 5.89
C ILE A 30 -7.68 14.59 6.49
N VAL A 31 -6.44 14.17 6.16
CA VAL A 31 -5.23 14.86 6.61
C VAL A 31 -5.15 16.29 6.05
N LYS A 32 -5.48 16.49 4.76
CA LYS A 32 -5.50 17.82 4.12
C LYS A 32 -6.51 18.78 4.78
N HIS A 33 -7.61 18.24 5.29
CA HIS A 33 -8.60 19.01 6.04
C HIS A 33 -8.23 19.24 7.52
N GLY A 34 -6.99 18.89 7.93
CA GLY A 34 -6.45 19.16 9.26
C GLY A 34 -6.97 18.19 10.33
N ILE A 35 -7.51 17.04 9.93
CA ILE A 35 -8.05 16.06 10.86
C ILE A 35 -6.96 15.02 11.17
N GLY A 36 -6.21 15.29 12.23
CA GLY A 36 -5.21 14.36 12.77
C GLY A 36 -4.02 14.09 11.84
N TRP A 37 -3.41 12.92 12.01
CA TRP A 37 -2.27 12.43 11.23
C TRP A 37 -2.54 10.98 10.81
N ALA A 38 -1.88 10.56 9.74
CA ALA A 38 -2.09 9.24 9.15
C ALA A 38 -0.76 8.58 8.80
N PHE A 39 -0.77 7.24 8.81
CA PHE A 39 0.30 6.44 8.24
C PHE A 39 -0.14 6.00 6.83
N ALA A 40 0.62 6.38 5.81
CA ALA A 40 0.32 6.04 4.42
C ALA A 40 1.62 5.63 3.72
N SER A 41 1.51 4.67 2.80
CA SER A 41 2.66 4.19 2.03
C SER A 41 3.20 5.25 1.07
N ASP A 42 4.51 5.26 0.85
CA ASP A 42 5.20 6.24 -0.01
C ASP A 42 4.59 6.34 -1.41
N HIS A 43 4.19 5.21 -2.00
CA HIS A 43 3.58 5.18 -3.33
C HIS A 43 2.24 5.92 -3.40
N VAL A 44 1.45 5.92 -2.32
CA VAL A 44 0.18 6.65 -2.25
C VAL A 44 0.47 8.15 -2.22
N ILE A 45 1.44 8.55 -1.41
CA ILE A 45 1.82 9.95 -1.23
C ILE A 45 2.41 10.46 -2.55
N ALA A 46 3.40 9.78 -3.12
CA ALA A 46 4.02 10.14 -4.39
C ALA A 46 3.03 10.24 -5.57
N ALA A 47 1.94 9.45 -5.56
CA ALA A 47 0.89 9.51 -6.57
C ALA A 47 -0.13 10.64 -6.33
N SER A 48 -0.07 11.31 -5.18
CA SER A 48 -1.04 12.31 -4.77
C SER A 48 -0.63 13.72 -5.18
N PRO A 49 -1.56 14.52 -5.77
CA PRO A 49 -1.31 15.94 -6.02
C PRO A 49 -1.12 16.74 -4.72
N ALA A 50 -1.54 16.19 -3.57
CA ALA A 50 -1.44 16.85 -2.27
C ALA A 50 -0.06 16.72 -1.61
N THR A 51 0.92 16.07 -2.25
CA THR A 51 2.26 15.86 -1.66
C THR A 51 2.90 17.15 -1.17
N SER A 52 2.74 18.26 -1.90
CA SER A 52 3.28 19.57 -1.51
C SER A 52 2.65 20.16 -0.25
N ASP A 53 1.44 19.70 0.10
CA ASP A 53 0.63 20.25 1.19
C ASP A 53 0.76 19.38 2.45
N LEU A 54 1.52 18.29 2.39
CA LEU A 54 1.71 17.34 3.47
C LEU A 54 3.10 17.51 4.09
N VAL A 55 3.15 17.48 5.42
CA VAL A 55 4.41 17.41 6.17
C VAL A 55 4.65 15.96 6.54
N MET A 56 5.83 15.43 6.16
CA MET A 56 6.24 14.06 6.45
C MET A 56 7.31 14.09 7.55
N PRO A 57 6.94 13.87 8.83
CA PRO A 57 7.91 13.86 9.92
C PRO A 57 8.79 12.61 9.86
N ASP A 58 10.05 12.76 10.24
CA ASP A 58 10.98 11.63 10.35
C ASP A 58 10.55 10.70 11.49
N LEU A 59 10.37 9.41 11.18
CA LEU A 59 9.92 8.41 12.14
C LEU A 59 11.09 7.91 12.99
N GLN A 60 11.18 8.37 14.23
CA GLN A 60 12.25 7.93 15.15
C GLN A 60 12.13 6.48 15.63
N PHE A 61 11.01 5.81 15.35
CA PHE A 61 10.69 4.48 15.86
C PHE A 61 10.65 3.39 14.76
N ASP A 62 10.87 3.76 13.50
CA ASP A 62 10.88 2.81 12.37
C ASP A 62 12.30 2.71 11.80
N ALA A 63 13.14 1.91 12.46
CA ALA A 63 14.53 1.70 12.05
C ALA A 63 14.70 0.65 10.94
N GLY A 64 13.59 0.09 10.42
CA GLY A 64 13.60 -0.98 9.44
C GLY A 64 12.88 -0.58 8.15
N ASP A 65 13.52 -0.79 7.00
CA ASP A 65 12.81 -0.81 5.74
C ASP A 65 12.01 -2.12 5.71
N TRP A 66 10.68 -2.03 5.78
CA TRP A 66 9.78 -3.19 5.72
C TRP A 66 9.25 -3.34 4.30
N PRO A 67 9.98 -3.99 3.38
CA PRO A 67 9.53 -4.13 2.01
C PRO A 67 8.25 -4.95 1.97
N VAL A 68 7.18 -4.33 1.46
CA VAL A 68 5.93 -5.03 1.18
C VAL A 68 6.07 -5.75 -0.16
N ALA A 69 6.10 -7.08 -0.13
CA ALA A 69 6.14 -7.90 -1.35
C ALA A 69 4.84 -7.74 -2.14
N LEU A 70 4.94 -7.27 -3.39
CA LEU A 70 3.82 -7.24 -4.32
C LEU A 70 3.83 -8.51 -5.18
N GLU A 71 2.76 -9.29 -5.10
CA GLU A 71 2.61 -10.55 -5.83
C GLU A 71 1.63 -10.41 -6.99
N LEU A 72 1.94 -11.04 -8.12
CA LEU A 72 1.00 -11.14 -9.25
C LEU A 72 0.27 -12.49 -9.17
N ALA A 73 -1.04 -12.45 -8.88
CA ALA A 73 -1.86 -13.65 -8.77
C ALA A 73 -2.69 -13.92 -10.04
N TRP A 74 -2.83 -15.19 -10.42
CA TRP A 74 -3.66 -15.62 -11.54
C TRP A 74 -4.32 -16.99 -11.31
N HIS A 75 -5.39 -17.25 -12.07
CA HIS A 75 -6.13 -18.50 -11.95
C HIS A 75 -5.42 -19.65 -12.67
N LYS A 76 -5.00 -20.68 -11.93
CA LYS A 76 -4.23 -21.82 -12.48
C LYS A 76 -4.95 -22.61 -13.58
N GLN A 77 -6.29 -22.67 -13.53
CA GLN A 77 -7.07 -23.50 -14.47
C GLN A 77 -7.61 -22.73 -15.68
N ARG A 78 -7.33 -21.43 -15.82
CA ARG A 78 -7.74 -20.67 -17.01
C ARG A 78 -6.51 -20.41 -17.87
N PRO A 79 -6.40 -21.02 -19.05
CA PRO A 79 -5.30 -20.71 -19.96
C PRO A 79 -5.36 -19.22 -20.31
N HIS A 80 -4.20 -18.58 -20.25
CA HIS A 80 -4.04 -17.16 -20.54
C HIS A 80 -3.77 -17.01 -22.03
N GLY A 81 -4.51 -16.10 -22.69
CA GLY A 81 -4.21 -15.75 -24.06
C GLY A 81 -2.94 -14.89 -24.16
N PRO A 82 -2.48 -14.62 -25.40
CA PRO A 82 -1.25 -13.86 -25.66
C PRO A 82 -1.20 -12.49 -24.96
N ALA A 83 -2.35 -11.81 -24.83
CA ALA A 83 -2.43 -10.53 -24.15
C ALA A 83 -2.14 -10.63 -22.64
N ALA A 84 -2.63 -11.70 -21.99
CA ALA A 84 -2.39 -11.92 -20.56
C ALA A 84 -0.97 -12.41 -20.30
N GLU A 85 -0.37 -13.17 -21.21
CA GLU A 85 1.06 -13.49 -21.18
C GLU A 85 1.94 -12.25 -21.30
N TRP A 86 1.64 -11.39 -22.28
CA TRP A 86 2.33 -10.12 -22.45
C TRP A 86 2.24 -9.23 -21.21
N LEU A 87 1.04 -9.09 -20.62
CA LEU A 87 0.85 -8.27 -19.43
C LEU A 87 1.63 -8.81 -18.23
N ARG A 88 1.65 -10.14 -18.03
CA ARG A 88 2.43 -10.77 -16.96
C ARG A 88 3.92 -10.52 -17.12
N ALA A 89 4.45 -10.71 -18.33
CA ALA A 89 5.85 -10.43 -18.62
C ALA A 89 6.18 -8.95 -18.38
N ARG A 90 5.29 -8.04 -18.83
CA ARG A 90 5.47 -6.61 -18.67
C ARG A 90 5.50 -6.19 -17.20
N LEU A 91 4.50 -6.60 -16.42
CA LEU A 91 4.41 -6.29 -14.99
C LEU A 91 5.56 -6.92 -14.21
N GLY A 92 5.91 -8.18 -14.46
CA GLY A 92 7.04 -8.85 -13.82
C GLY A 92 8.41 -8.24 -14.14
N SER A 93 8.55 -7.58 -15.31
CA SER A 93 9.77 -6.84 -15.67
C SER A 93 9.82 -5.41 -15.11
N THR A 94 8.71 -4.91 -14.57
CA THR A 94 8.61 -3.54 -14.07
C THR A 94 9.18 -3.48 -12.66
N ARG A 95 10.23 -2.68 -12.44
CA ARG A 95 10.69 -2.37 -11.09
C ARG A 95 9.64 -1.52 -10.40
N ILE A 96 9.22 -1.97 -9.23
CA ILE A 96 8.47 -1.15 -8.29
C ILE A 96 9.52 -0.27 -7.61
N SER A 97 9.59 1.00 -8.02
CA SER A 97 10.43 1.96 -7.32
C SER A 97 9.73 2.35 -6.02
N THR A 98 10.40 2.14 -4.89
CA THR A 98 10.11 2.89 -3.66
C THR A 98 10.41 4.36 -3.99
N ALA A 99 9.47 5.26 -3.73
CA ALA A 99 9.69 6.69 -3.94
C ALA A 99 10.68 7.19 -2.87
N LEU A 100 11.67 7.98 -3.29
CA LEU A 100 12.63 8.69 -2.45
C LEU A 100 12.10 10.07 -2.08
#